data_AF-A0A427YIH8-F1
#
_entry.id   AF-A0A427YIH8-F1
#
_cell.length_a   1.000
_cell.length_b   1.000
_cell.length_c   1.000
_cell.angle_alpha   90.00
_cell.angle_beta   90.00
_cell.angle_gamma   90.00
#
_symmetry.space_group_name_H-M   'P 1'
#
loop_
_entity.id
_entity.type
_entity.pdbx_description
1 polymer ?
#
loop_
_entity_poly.entity_id
_entity_poly.type
_entity_poly.pdbx_seq_one_letter_code
_entity_poly.pdbx_strand_id
1 'polypeptide(L)'
;MHTAVVAIILAFVRVALAATVKLPDPTIQLVNNCPIAVQPYFTGTNPGGLPNPGLLQPGASASYSVAQNFAGTIYGIESGATNSFYIEAGFSLQNNYYWLQSNGGVNLALRINPLYQNPPSGFCGSTLCADFYCNNYFSSAPTIPTTPSSSPPQPPLYECTGQGTGYQVVFCSGVGPTYYQLHPNGNPNKCMDLAGDIRQNGQPVQIYDCNGTPAQNWVLNKGETKVVLANTNFCLDATQGFPSDGTKMKIWECYTGLPQQDWYYTGDNRVALTNQGMCLDLTDGVLTNGNRLQALLDLSDTTTPAPDVDSTSTRTVIMQCVNELPVAERDV
;
A
#
# COMPACT_ATOMS: atom_id res chain seq x y z
N MET A 1 18.20 -67.05 66.85
CA MET A 1 18.61 -67.45 65.48
C MET A 1 17.47 -67.08 64.54
N HIS A 2 17.76 -66.22 63.55
CA HIS A 2 17.06 -66.01 62.25
C HIS A 2 15.57 -65.61 62.26
N THR A 3 15.06 -64.59 61.57
CA THR A 3 15.56 -63.36 60.89
C THR A 3 14.26 -62.65 60.46
N ALA A 4 14.10 -61.35 60.76
CA ALA A 4 12.95 -60.55 60.33
C ALA A 4 13.11 -60.13 58.85
N VAL A 5 12.07 -60.34 58.04
CA VAL A 5 12.01 -59.90 56.63
C VAL A 5 11.62 -58.43 56.61
N VAL A 6 12.55 -57.57 56.23
CA VAL A 6 12.33 -56.14 55.96
C VAL A 6 12.04 -55.97 54.46
N ALA A 7 10.86 -55.48 54.12
CA ALA A 7 10.49 -55.11 52.76
C ALA A 7 11.17 -53.77 52.40
N ILE A 8 12.02 -53.78 51.37
CA ILE A 8 12.63 -52.57 50.79
C ILE A 8 11.69 -52.02 49.72
N ILE A 9 11.05 -50.88 50.01
CA ILE A 9 10.33 -50.08 49.01
C ILE A 9 11.36 -49.27 48.23
N LEU A 10 11.58 -49.63 46.96
CA LEU A 10 12.45 -48.90 46.05
C LEU A 10 11.65 -47.72 45.45
N ALA A 11 11.78 -46.53 46.04
CA ALA A 11 11.25 -45.31 45.45
C ALA A 11 12.19 -44.84 44.32
N PHE A 12 11.78 -45.06 43.06
CA PHE A 12 12.44 -44.44 41.90
C PHE A 12 12.10 -42.95 41.89
N VAL A 13 13.03 -42.11 42.35
CA VAL A 13 13.00 -40.66 42.09
C VAL A 13 13.26 -40.46 40.60
N ARG A 14 12.21 -40.17 39.83
CA ARG A 14 12.37 -39.68 38.46
C ARG A 14 12.82 -38.22 38.54
N VAL A 15 14.12 -37.98 38.43
CA VAL A 15 14.64 -36.66 38.09
C VAL A 15 14.32 -36.42 36.61
N ALA A 16 13.19 -35.80 36.33
CA ALA A 16 12.94 -35.23 35.01
C ALA A 16 13.80 -33.97 34.89
N LEU A 17 14.97 -34.08 34.25
CA LEU A 17 15.62 -32.92 33.67
C LEU A 17 14.68 -32.44 32.54
N ALA A 18 13.84 -31.45 32.83
CA ALA A 18 13.19 -30.67 31.80
C ALA A 18 14.30 -29.86 31.11
N ALA A 19 14.97 -30.47 30.12
CA ALA A 19 15.71 -29.72 29.15
C ALA A 19 14.68 -28.81 28.46
N THR A 20 14.72 -27.51 28.76
CA THR A 20 14.02 -26.51 27.96
C THR A 20 14.59 -26.63 26.55
N VAL A 21 13.86 -27.30 25.66
CA VAL A 21 14.16 -27.30 24.23
C VAL A 21 14.06 -25.84 23.80
N LYS A 22 15.21 -25.16 23.60
CA LYS A 22 15.20 -23.83 22.99
C LYS A 22 14.66 -24.02 21.59
N LEU A 23 13.44 -23.54 21.37
CA LEU A 23 12.84 -23.53 20.04
C LEU A 23 13.71 -22.68 19.10
N PRO A 24 13.86 -23.06 17.83
CA PRO A 24 14.64 -22.29 16.88
C PRO A 24 14.04 -20.89 16.77
N ASP A 25 14.88 -19.86 16.83
CA ASP A 25 14.47 -18.47 16.70
C ASP A 25 13.74 -18.26 15.35
N PRO A 26 12.58 -17.58 15.31
CA PRO A 26 11.86 -17.38 14.06
C PRO A 26 12.72 -16.63 13.04
N THR A 27 12.49 -16.88 11.76
CA THR A 27 13.19 -16.18 10.68
C THR A 27 12.26 -15.19 10.01
N ILE A 28 12.70 -13.94 9.85
CA ILE A 28 12.07 -12.97 8.95
C ILE A 28 12.92 -12.87 7.68
N GLN A 29 12.33 -13.19 6.53
CA GLN A 29 12.92 -12.99 5.21
C GLN A 29 12.36 -11.73 4.58
N LEU A 30 13.21 -10.73 4.34
CA LEU A 30 12.87 -9.56 3.56
C LEU A 30 13.13 -9.83 2.08
N VAL A 31 12.20 -9.47 1.21
CA VAL A 31 12.32 -9.64 -0.25
C VAL A 31 11.98 -8.32 -0.93
N ASN A 32 12.88 -7.81 -1.77
CA ASN A 32 12.63 -6.62 -2.57
C ASN A 32 12.21 -7.00 -4.01
N ASN A 33 10.92 -6.91 -4.31
CA ASN A 33 10.43 -7.03 -5.70
C ASN A 33 10.25 -5.66 -6.39
N CYS A 34 10.65 -4.57 -5.75
CA CYS A 34 10.59 -3.25 -6.35
C CYS A 34 11.66 -3.13 -7.45
N PRO A 35 11.42 -2.31 -8.49
CA PRO A 35 12.40 -2.02 -9.53
C PRO A 35 13.57 -1.16 -9.01
N ILE A 36 13.46 -0.63 -7.80
CA ILE A 36 14.46 0.20 -7.14
C ILE A 36 14.83 -0.37 -5.78
N ALA A 37 15.96 0.10 -5.24
CA ALA A 37 16.44 -0.36 -3.95
C ALA A 37 15.52 0.09 -2.81
N VAL A 38 15.33 -0.77 -1.81
CA VAL A 38 14.51 -0.49 -0.62
C VAL A 38 15.39 -0.53 0.60
N GLN A 39 15.30 0.48 1.45
CA GLN A 39 15.89 0.49 2.78
C GLN A 39 14.85 -0.03 3.78
N PRO A 40 15.02 -1.24 4.34
CA PRO A 40 14.11 -1.74 5.35
C PRO A 40 14.44 -1.18 6.73
N TYR A 41 13.44 -1.16 7.61
CA TYR A 41 13.54 -0.72 8.99
C TYR A 41 12.75 -1.66 9.91
N PHE A 42 13.27 -1.86 11.12
CA PHE A 42 12.64 -2.64 12.18
C PHE A 42 12.36 -1.73 13.38
N THR A 43 11.22 -1.87 14.02
CA THR A 43 10.84 -1.14 15.24
C THR A 43 10.44 -2.11 16.36
N GLY A 44 10.19 -1.60 17.58
CA GLY A 44 9.59 -2.36 18.69
C GLY A 44 10.53 -2.75 19.84
N THR A 45 10.04 -3.60 20.74
CA THR A 45 10.79 -4.07 21.92
C THR A 45 11.56 -5.36 21.61
N ASN A 46 12.79 -5.47 22.12
CA ASN A 46 13.75 -6.54 21.79
C ASN A 46 14.03 -6.73 20.27
N PRO A 47 14.46 -5.68 19.54
CA PRO A 47 15.05 -5.87 18.21
C PRO A 47 16.38 -6.63 18.27
N GLY A 48 16.93 -6.87 19.48
CA GLY A 48 17.87 -7.95 19.77
C GLY A 48 18.97 -8.18 18.75
N GLY A 49 19.67 -7.11 18.32
CA GLY A 49 20.83 -7.25 17.44
C GLY A 49 20.53 -7.60 15.99
N LEU A 50 19.31 -7.36 15.49
CA LEU A 50 19.09 -7.32 14.05
C LEU A 50 20.03 -6.26 13.47
N PRO A 51 21.03 -6.64 12.63
CA PRO A 51 21.85 -5.64 11.97
C PRO A 51 20.92 -4.73 11.18
N ASN A 52 21.27 -3.44 11.07
CA ASN A 52 20.59 -2.56 10.12
C ASN A 52 20.54 -3.35 8.80
N PRO A 53 19.34 -3.66 8.28
CA PRO A 53 19.19 -4.61 7.17
C PRO A 53 19.96 -4.18 5.93
N GLY A 54 20.42 -2.92 5.89
CA GLY A 54 21.15 -2.36 4.79
C GLY A 54 20.23 -2.14 3.60
N LEU A 55 20.78 -1.55 2.55
CA LEU A 55 20.01 -1.26 1.35
C LEU A 55 19.79 -2.56 0.56
N LEU A 56 18.53 -2.98 0.43
CA LEU A 56 18.13 -4.19 -0.30
C LEU A 56 17.95 -3.85 -1.78
N GLN A 57 18.84 -4.36 -2.64
CA GLN A 57 18.81 -4.10 -4.08
C GLN A 57 17.58 -4.75 -4.77
N PRO A 58 17.18 -4.28 -5.97
CA PRO A 58 16.11 -4.91 -6.75
C PRO A 58 16.31 -6.43 -6.90
N GLY A 59 15.28 -7.22 -6.60
CA GLY A 59 15.30 -8.69 -6.66
C GLY A 59 16.08 -9.38 -5.53
N ALA A 60 16.70 -8.64 -4.63
CA ALA A 60 17.46 -9.22 -3.53
C ALA A 60 16.55 -9.67 -2.37
N SER A 61 17.06 -10.61 -1.56
CA SER A 61 16.44 -10.99 -0.29
C SER A 61 17.48 -11.10 0.82
N ALA A 62 17.05 -10.87 2.06
CA ALA A 62 17.88 -11.00 3.25
C ALA A 62 17.08 -11.69 4.36
N SER A 63 17.72 -12.56 5.14
CA SER A 63 17.05 -13.32 6.21
C SER A 63 17.65 -12.98 7.57
N TYR A 64 16.77 -12.85 8.55
CA TYR A 64 17.11 -12.41 9.89
C TYR A 64 16.48 -13.35 10.92
N SER A 65 17.28 -13.90 11.82
CA SER A 65 16.77 -14.56 13.01
C SER A 65 16.32 -13.51 14.02
N VAL A 66 15.07 -13.61 14.49
CA VAL A 66 14.47 -12.70 15.47
C VAL A 66 14.21 -13.43 16.78
N ALA A 67 14.15 -12.70 17.90
CA ALA A 67 13.79 -13.31 19.17
C ALA A 67 12.32 -13.81 19.13
N GLN A 68 12.04 -14.92 19.81
CA GLN A 68 10.66 -15.47 19.94
C GLN A 68 9.66 -14.46 20.53
N ASN A 69 10.14 -13.48 21.30
CA ASN A 69 9.33 -12.43 21.90
C ASN A 69 9.35 -11.10 21.13
N PHE A 70 9.79 -11.10 19.86
CA PHE A 70 9.74 -9.91 19.03
C PHE A 70 8.30 -9.38 18.92
N ALA A 71 8.14 -8.10 19.26
CA ALA A 71 6.90 -7.35 19.10
C ALA A 71 7.24 -5.98 18.52
N GLY A 72 6.78 -5.71 17.31
CA GLY A 72 7.19 -4.54 16.55
C GLY A 72 6.73 -4.56 15.11
N THR A 73 7.21 -3.59 14.33
CA THR A 73 6.89 -3.47 12.91
C THR A 73 8.11 -3.55 12.02
N ILE A 74 7.88 -3.90 10.76
CA ILE A 74 8.85 -3.90 9.68
C ILE A 74 8.27 -3.12 8.51
N TYR A 75 9.01 -2.15 7.99
CA TYR A 75 8.62 -1.39 6.80
C TYR A 75 9.81 -1.12 5.90
N GLY A 76 9.54 -0.64 4.69
CA GLY A 76 10.55 -0.30 3.70
C GLY A 76 10.31 1.10 3.14
N ILE A 77 11.40 1.81 2.87
CA ILE A 77 11.39 3.08 2.15
C ILE A 77 12.19 2.90 0.87
N GLU A 78 11.63 3.31 -0.26
CA GLU A 78 12.35 3.36 -1.53
C GLU A 78 13.55 4.31 -1.44
N SER A 79 14.68 3.93 -2.03
CA SER A 79 15.88 4.76 -2.03
C SER A 79 15.59 6.12 -2.66
N GLY A 80 15.87 7.19 -1.91
CA GLY A 80 15.60 8.57 -2.35
C GLY A 80 14.19 9.08 -2.08
N ALA A 81 13.28 8.27 -1.53
CA ALA A 81 12.00 8.77 -1.07
C ALA A 81 12.18 9.65 0.17
N THR A 82 11.47 10.79 0.20
CA THR A 82 11.45 11.76 1.31
C THR A 82 10.17 11.67 2.15
N ASN A 83 9.33 10.67 1.89
CA ASN A 83 8.02 10.54 2.54
C ASN A 83 8.12 9.92 3.94
N SER A 84 7.13 10.25 4.77
CA SER A 84 6.99 9.74 6.15
C SER A 84 5.93 8.63 6.27
N PHE A 85 5.34 8.21 5.15
CA PHE A 85 4.21 7.28 5.12
C PHE A 85 4.63 5.93 4.57
N TYR A 86 4.13 4.85 5.15
CA TYR A 86 4.49 3.50 4.74
C TYR A 86 3.50 2.48 5.30
N ILE A 87 3.46 1.32 4.65
CA ILE A 87 2.82 0.13 5.20
C ILE A 87 3.85 -0.62 6.04
N GLU A 88 3.38 -1.09 7.18
CA GLU A 88 4.15 -1.82 8.16
C GLU A 88 3.60 -3.25 8.27
N ALA A 89 4.51 -4.23 8.23
CA ALA A 89 4.25 -5.58 8.68
C ALA A 89 4.43 -5.61 10.20
N GLY A 90 3.33 -5.75 10.92
CA GLY A 90 3.33 -5.84 12.38
C GLY A 90 3.38 -7.28 12.87
N PHE A 91 4.09 -7.49 13.98
CA PHE A 91 4.30 -8.81 14.56
C PHE A 91 4.15 -8.76 16.08
N SER A 92 3.56 -9.82 16.63
CA SER A 92 3.61 -10.19 18.05
C SER A 92 3.91 -11.68 18.11
N LEU A 93 5.19 -12.03 18.01
CA LEU A 93 5.61 -13.43 17.82
C LEU A 93 5.35 -14.29 19.04
N GLN A 94 5.47 -13.73 20.25
CA GLN A 94 5.15 -14.44 21.49
C GLN A 94 3.69 -14.90 21.53
N ASN A 95 2.78 -14.07 20.97
CA ASN A 95 1.36 -14.33 20.92
C ASN A 95 0.92 -14.97 19.59
N ASN A 96 1.86 -15.21 18.66
CA ASN A 96 1.65 -15.76 17.33
C ASN A 96 0.85 -14.89 16.34
N TYR A 97 0.78 -13.57 16.55
CA TYR A 97 -0.01 -12.68 15.69
C TYR A 97 0.85 -11.88 14.70
N TYR A 98 0.26 -11.56 13.55
CA TYR A 98 0.79 -10.62 12.58
C TYR A 98 -0.35 -9.89 11.85
N TRP A 99 -0.04 -8.71 11.32
CA TRP A 99 -1.01 -7.84 10.66
C TRP A 99 -0.31 -6.86 9.70
N LEU A 100 -1.10 -6.17 8.88
CA LEU A 100 -0.63 -4.99 8.15
C LEU A 100 -1.24 -3.74 8.79
N GLN A 101 -0.44 -2.69 8.93
CA GLN A 101 -0.91 -1.38 9.36
C GLN A 101 -0.34 -0.28 8.46
N SER A 102 -1.00 0.86 8.40
CA SER A 102 -0.53 2.03 7.67
C SER A 102 -0.17 3.14 8.64
N ASN A 103 0.99 3.75 8.42
CA ASN A 103 1.37 5.00 9.05
C ASN A 103 1.10 6.16 8.09
N GLY A 104 -0.18 6.49 7.86
CA GLY A 104 -0.60 7.67 7.09
C GLY A 104 -0.51 7.55 5.57
N GLY A 105 -0.49 6.34 4.99
CA GLY A 105 -0.56 6.13 3.54
C GLY A 105 0.16 4.87 3.04
N VAL A 106 0.20 4.69 1.72
CA VAL A 106 0.88 3.58 1.05
C VAL A 106 2.06 4.12 0.24
N ASN A 107 3.26 3.65 0.56
CA ASN A 107 4.49 3.92 -0.20
C ASN A 107 4.85 2.72 -1.06
N LEU A 108 4.91 1.55 -0.41
CA LEU A 108 5.20 0.27 -1.05
C LEU A 108 4.07 -0.72 -0.78
N ALA A 109 3.68 -1.47 -1.81
CA ALA A 109 2.88 -2.66 -1.61
C ALA A 109 3.65 -3.64 -0.71
N LEU A 110 2.98 -4.22 0.29
CA LEU A 110 3.60 -5.10 1.27
C LEU A 110 2.80 -6.39 1.43
N ARG A 111 3.48 -7.53 1.38
CA ARG A 111 2.90 -8.84 1.68
C ARG A 111 3.61 -9.51 2.83
N ILE A 112 2.86 -10.19 3.69
CA ILE A 112 3.40 -11.13 4.68
C ILE A 112 3.00 -12.55 4.26
N ASN A 113 3.98 -13.44 4.11
CA ASN A 113 3.77 -14.88 3.91
C ASN A 113 4.41 -15.67 5.05
N PRO A 114 3.67 -16.48 5.81
CA PRO A 114 4.26 -17.45 6.73
C PRO A 114 5.11 -18.50 5.98
N LEU A 115 6.30 -18.83 6.48
CA LEU A 115 7.29 -19.70 5.81
C LEU A 115 7.12 -21.20 6.08
N TYR A 116 6.43 -21.60 7.16
CA TYR A 116 6.17 -23.00 7.47
C TYR A 116 4.66 -23.22 7.64
N GLN A 117 4.04 -23.87 6.65
CA GLN A 117 2.63 -24.25 6.71
C GLN A 117 2.50 -25.64 7.36
N ASN A 118 2.20 -25.71 8.66
CA ASN A 118 1.51 -26.88 9.21
C ASN A 118 -0.01 -26.72 8.93
N PRO A 119 -0.81 -27.81 8.92
CA PRO A 119 -1.99 -27.92 8.07
C PRO A 119 -3.03 -26.81 8.31
N PRO A 120 -3.79 -26.46 7.26
CA PRO A 120 -4.59 -25.23 7.15
C PRO A 120 -5.87 -25.29 7.99
N SER A 121 -5.76 -25.34 9.31
CA SER A 121 -6.81 -24.75 10.15
C SER A 121 -6.66 -23.24 10.04
N GLY A 122 -7.67 -22.55 9.50
CA GLY A 122 -7.63 -21.21 8.89
C GLY A 122 -7.25 -20.00 9.76
N PHE A 123 -6.16 -20.09 10.50
CA PHE A 123 -5.56 -19.03 11.32
C PHE A 123 -4.36 -18.35 10.61
N CYS A 124 -3.55 -19.15 9.88
CA CYS A 124 -2.26 -18.76 9.30
C CYS A 124 -2.35 -18.63 7.77
N GLY A 125 -2.41 -17.40 7.25
CA GLY A 125 -2.58 -17.12 5.82
C GLY A 125 -1.74 -15.94 5.30
N SER A 126 -1.53 -15.84 3.98
CA SER A 126 -0.85 -14.67 3.43
C SER A 126 -1.75 -13.44 3.49
N THR A 127 -1.18 -12.26 3.79
CA THR A 127 -1.88 -10.97 3.67
C THR A 127 -1.13 -10.03 2.75
N LEU A 128 -1.86 -9.24 1.96
CA LEU A 128 -1.33 -8.30 0.97
C LEU A 128 -2.00 -6.94 1.11
N CYS A 129 -1.18 -5.90 1.08
CA CYS A 129 -1.57 -4.52 0.85
C CYS A 129 -0.93 -4.07 -0.46
N ALA A 130 -1.69 -3.97 -1.55
CA ALA A 130 -1.18 -3.67 -2.89
C ALA A 130 -1.67 -2.35 -3.50
N ASP A 131 -2.70 -1.74 -2.93
CA ASP A 131 -3.30 -0.50 -3.41
C ASP A 131 -3.46 0.51 -2.27
N PHE A 132 -3.83 1.74 -2.64
CA PHE A 132 -4.00 2.85 -1.71
C PHE A 132 -5.09 2.61 -0.64
N TYR A 133 -6.13 1.85 -0.98
CA TYR A 133 -7.29 1.65 -0.10
C TYR A 133 -7.07 0.53 0.88
N CYS A 134 -6.31 -0.48 0.47
CA CYS A 134 -5.88 -1.60 1.25
C CYS A 134 -6.95 -2.02 2.26
N ASN A 135 -8.08 -2.58 1.80
CA ASN A 135 -9.24 -2.85 2.66
C ASN A 135 -8.98 -3.85 3.83
N ASN A 136 -7.73 -4.30 4.01
CA ASN A 136 -7.24 -5.21 5.03
C ASN A 136 -5.99 -4.66 5.78
N TYR A 137 -6.00 -3.42 6.28
CA TYR A 137 -4.98 -2.93 7.25
C TYR A 137 -5.59 -2.18 8.44
N PHE A 138 -4.80 -2.03 9.51
CA PHE A 138 -5.15 -1.18 10.65
C PHE A 138 -4.51 0.21 10.54
N SER A 139 -5.25 1.28 10.84
CA SER A 139 -4.69 2.66 10.88
C SER A 139 -3.69 2.90 12.03
N SER A 140 -3.59 1.95 12.95
CA SER A 140 -2.62 1.92 14.05
C SER A 140 -2.46 0.48 14.54
N ALA A 141 -1.52 0.23 15.46
CA ALA A 141 -1.33 -1.11 15.99
C ALA A 141 -2.61 -1.64 16.67
N PRO A 142 -3.11 -2.84 16.30
CA PRO A 142 -4.27 -3.44 16.94
C PRO A 142 -3.95 -3.89 18.37
N THR A 143 -4.99 -4.06 19.18
CA THR A 143 -4.84 -4.74 20.48
C THR A 143 -4.66 -6.23 20.24
N ILE A 144 -3.55 -6.79 20.71
CA ILE A 144 -3.21 -8.21 20.52
C ILE A 144 -3.77 -9.05 21.67
N PRO A 145 -4.55 -10.12 21.38
CA PRO A 145 -4.97 -11.07 22.40
C PRO A 145 -3.78 -11.77 23.05
N THR A 146 -3.83 -11.94 24.37
CA THR A 146 -2.77 -12.60 25.16
C THR A 146 -3.00 -14.10 25.36
N THR A 147 -4.19 -14.61 25.02
CA THR A 147 -4.54 -16.02 25.09
C THR A 147 -4.86 -16.57 23.71
N PRO A 148 -4.36 -17.76 23.33
CA PRO A 148 -4.67 -18.39 22.05
C PRO A 148 -6.18 -18.55 21.86
N SER A 149 -6.69 -18.14 20.70
CA SER A 149 -8.11 -18.27 20.37
C SER A 149 -8.41 -19.68 19.84
N SER A 150 -9.62 -20.17 20.08
CA SER A 150 -10.12 -21.40 19.44
C SER A 150 -10.79 -21.13 18.08
N SER A 151 -10.97 -19.87 17.72
CA SER A 151 -11.52 -19.40 16.44
C SER A 151 -10.58 -18.39 15.77
N PRO A 152 -10.41 -18.44 14.44
CA PRO A 152 -9.47 -17.56 13.75
C PRO A 152 -9.86 -16.09 13.90
N PRO A 153 -8.87 -15.18 14.10
CA PRO A 153 -9.14 -13.75 14.09
C PRO A 153 -9.73 -13.33 12.73
N GLN A 154 -10.54 -12.28 12.74
CA GLN A 154 -11.01 -11.68 11.49
C GLN A 154 -9.87 -10.85 10.87
N PRO A 155 -9.72 -10.87 9.53
CA PRO A 155 -8.86 -9.92 8.85
C PRO A 155 -9.16 -8.48 9.30
N PRO A 156 -8.13 -7.61 9.44
CA PRO A 156 -6.75 -7.81 8.98
C PRO A 156 -5.75 -8.36 10.02
N LEU A 157 -6.24 -8.97 11.10
CA LEU A 157 -5.40 -9.66 12.08
C LEU A 157 -5.32 -11.16 11.75
N TYR A 158 -4.12 -11.73 11.83
CA TYR A 158 -3.86 -13.14 11.52
C TYR A 158 -3.05 -13.81 12.64
N GLU A 159 -3.21 -15.12 12.82
CA GLU A 159 -2.58 -15.89 13.90
C GLU A 159 -1.92 -17.16 13.34
N CYS A 160 -0.62 -17.37 13.53
CA CYS A 160 0.04 -18.62 13.14
C CYS A 160 0.32 -19.48 14.36
N THR A 161 -0.64 -20.33 14.73
CA THR A 161 -0.54 -21.22 15.90
C THR A 161 0.59 -22.24 15.72
N GLY A 162 1.80 -21.87 16.15
CA GLY A 162 3.02 -22.66 16.01
C GLY A 162 4.23 -21.82 16.42
N GLN A 163 4.91 -22.23 17.49
CA GLN A 163 6.10 -21.53 17.98
C GLN A 163 7.26 -21.70 17.00
N GLY A 164 7.99 -20.62 16.69
CA GLY A 164 9.10 -20.66 15.72
C GLY A 164 8.71 -20.46 14.25
N THR A 165 7.45 -20.11 13.95
CA THR A 165 7.02 -19.82 12.56
C THR A 165 7.80 -18.62 12.01
N GLY A 166 8.52 -18.83 10.91
CA GLY A 166 9.14 -17.73 10.16
C GLY A 166 8.16 -17.03 9.22
N TYR A 167 8.50 -15.84 8.77
CA TYR A 167 7.69 -15.02 7.86
C TYR A 167 8.56 -14.42 6.76
N GLN A 168 7.96 -14.24 5.58
CA GLN A 168 8.50 -13.47 4.49
C GLN A 168 7.74 -12.15 4.40
N VAL A 169 8.46 -11.04 4.43
CA VAL A 169 7.95 -9.69 4.17
C VAL A 169 8.42 -9.29 2.77
N VAL A 170 7.48 -9.17 1.84
CA VAL A 170 7.76 -8.89 0.42
C VAL A 170 7.34 -7.45 0.11
N PHE A 171 8.33 -6.61 -0.19
CA PHE A 171 8.13 -5.27 -0.72
C PHE A 171 7.79 -5.35 -2.21
N CYS A 172 6.85 -4.51 -2.67
CA CYS A 172 6.30 -4.52 -4.03
C CYS A 172 5.70 -5.88 -4.45
N SER A 173 5.04 -6.58 -3.52
CA SER A 173 4.42 -7.87 -3.80
C SER A 173 3.12 -7.73 -4.60
N GLY A 174 3.06 -8.33 -5.78
CA GLY A 174 1.82 -8.36 -6.59
C GLY A 174 1.53 -7.07 -7.36
N VAL A 175 2.57 -6.51 -8.00
CA VAL A 175 2.73 -5.11 -8.48
C VAL A 175 2.77 -4.12 -7.32
N GLY A 176 3.88 -3.37 -7.21
CA GLY A 176 3.85 -2.10 -6.49
C GLY A 176 2.78 -1.19 -7.10
N PRO A 177 2.45 -0.05 -6.48
CA PRO A 177 1.57 0.91 -7.12
C PRO A 177 2.07 1.15 -8.55
N THR A 178 1.23 0.87 -9.54
CA THR A 178 1.60 1.16 -10.92
C THR A 178 1.62 2.68 -11.02
N TYR A 179 2.81 3.24 -11.23
CA TYR A 179 2.95 4.65 -11.48
C TYR A 179 2.57 4.95 -12.93
N TYR A 180 1.64 5.86 -13.08
CA TYR A 180 1.22 6.39 -14.36
C TYR A 180 1.74 7.82 -14.50
N GLN A 181 2.29 8.11 -15.67
CA GLN A 181 2.34 9.47 -16.16
C GLN A 181 1.05 9.70 -16.96
N LEU A 182 0.25 10.67 -16.52
CA LEU A 182 -0.99 11.02 -17.20
C LEU A 182 -0.67 12.10 -18.24
N HIS A 183 -1.20 11.95 -19.45
CA HIS A 183 -0.87 12.81 -20.58
C HIS A 183 -2.14 13.51 -21.12
N PRO A 184 -2.03 14.75 -21.60
CA PRO A 184 -3.10 15.31 -22.43
C PRO A 184 -3.32 14.42 -23.66
N ASN A 185 -4.55 14.37 -24.15
CA ASN A 185 -4.85 13.56 -25.33
C ASN A 185 -3.92 13.94 -26.50
N GLY A 186 -3.33 12.94 -27.15
CA GLY A 186 -2.42 13.14 -28.28
C GLY A 186 -1.07 13.79 -27.96
N ASN A 187 -0.72 14.06 -26.70
CA ASN A 187 0.58 14.67 -26.35
C ASN A 187 1.33 13.93 -25.23
N PRO A 188 2.19 12.94 -25.58
CA PRO A 188 2.96 12.18 -24.60
C PRO A 188 4.16 12.95 -24.02
N ASN A 189 4.48 14.15 -24.53
CA ASN A 189 5.60 14.97 -24.04
C ASN A 189 5.19 15.89 -22.88
N LYS A 190 3.89 15.97 -22.59
CA LYS A 190 3.34 16.72 -21.44
C LYS A 190 2.80 15.74 -20.41
N CYS A 191 3.07 16.01 -19.15
CA CYS A 191 2.70 15.17 -18.02
C CYS A 191 1.87 15.98 -17.02
N MET A 192 0.88 15.34 -16.40
CA MET A 192 0.25 15.83 -15.17
C MET A 192 1.31 15.97 -14.08
N ASP A 193 1.43 17.16 -13.52
CA ASP A 193 2.58 17.59 -12.74
C ASP A 193 2.12 18.31 -11.46
N LEU A 194 2.69 17.93 -10.32
CA LEU A 194 2.59 18.73 -9.09
C LEU A 194 3.49 19.97 -9.23
N ALA A 195 2.88 21.16 -9.26
CA ALA A 195 3.60 22.39 -9.50
C ALA A 195 4.77 22.60 -8.51
N GLY A 196 6.00 22.58 -9.04
CA GLY A 196 7.23 22.79 -8.26
C GLY A 196 7.59 21.68 -7.27
N ASP A 197 6.97 20.49 -7.34
CA ASP A 197 7.12 19.38 -6.38
C ASP A 197 6.87 19.79 -4.91
N ILE A 198 6.03 20.81 -4.69
CA ILE A 198 5.71 21.31 -3.35
C ILE A 198 4.56 20.48 -2.75
N ARG A 199 4.88 19.57 -1.83
CA ARG A 199 3.94 18.59 -1.26
C ARG A 199 3.18 19.17 -0.07
N GLN A 200 2.25 20.07 -0.36
CA GLN A 200 1.38 20.72 0.63
C GLN A 200 -0.06 20.81 0.14
N ASN A 201 -1.02 20.78 1.08
CA ASN A 201 -2.44 20.98 0.81
C ASN A 201 -2.65 22.28 0.02
N GLY A 202 -3.39 22.21 -1.09
CA GLY A 202 -3.66 23.38 -1.92
C GLY A 202 -2.72 23.54 -3.12
N GLN A 203 -1.60 22.79 -3.18
CA GLN A 203 -0.66 22.96 -4.27
C GLN A 203 -1.31 22.63 -5.63
N PRO A 204 -1.20 23.50 -6.65
CA PRO A 204 -1.77 23.26 -7.96
C PRO A 204 -1.25 22.01 -8.64
N VAL A 205 -2.14 21.32 -9.35
CA VAL A 205 -1.77 20.31 -10.35
C VAL A 205 -1.91 20.93 -11.73
N GLN A 206 -0.84 20.85 -12.51
CA GLN A 206 -0.67 21.50 -13.80
C GLN A 206 -0.24 20.48 -14.87
N ILE A 207 -0.07 20.94 -16.09
CA ILE A 207 0.78 20.25 -17.06
C ILE A 207 2.19 20.84 -17.08
N TYR A 208 3.18 19.99 -17.31
CA TYR A 208 4.55 20.38 -17.54
C TYR A 208 5.22 19.45 -18.55
N ASP A 209 6.35 19.86 -19.12
CA ASP A 209 7.18 18.95 -19.90
C ASP A 209 7.54 17.72 -19.06
N CYS A 210 7.37 16.54 -19.64
CA CYS A 210 7.73 15.30 -18.97
C CYS A 210 9.24 15.32 -18.65
N ASN A 211 9.57 15.21 -17.36
CA ASN A 211 10.92 15.38 -16.84
C ASN A 211 11.38 14.19 -15.97
N GLY A 212 10.53 13.17 -15.80
CA GLY A 212 10.84 11.94 -15.07
C GLY A 212 10.93 12.11 -13.56
N THR A 213 10.56 13.28 -13.03
CA THR A 213 10.56 13.52 -11.58
C THR A 213 9.35 12.85 -10.91
N PRO A 214 9.43 12.57 -9.59
CA PRO A 214 8.29 12.02 -8.85
C PRO A 214 7.04 12.89 -8.87
N ALA A 215 7.16 14.21 -9.14
CA ALA A 215 6.03 15.13 -9.26
C ALA A 215 5.07 14.79 -10.41
N GLN A 216 5.48 13.92 -11.33
CA GLN A 216 4.72 13.51 -12.52
C GLN A 216 4.21 12.06 -12.47
N ASN A 217 4.44 11.39 -11.35
CA ASN A 217 4.07 9.99 -11.17
C ASN A 217 2.85 9.91 -10.26
N TRP A 218 1.83 9.21 -10.73
CA TRP A 218 0.55 9.10 -10.03
C TRP A 218 0.11 7.65 -9.92
N VAL A 219 -0.63 7.32 -8.88
CA VAL A 219 -1.18 5.98 -8.61
C VAL A 219 -2.69 6.06 -8.77
N LEU A 220 -3.23 5.18 -9.60
CA LEU A 220 -4.66 5.00 -9.83
C LEU A 220 -4.92 3.60 -10.40
N ASN A 221 -6.11 3.06 -10.16
CA ASN A 221 -6.53 1.74 -10.67
C ASN A 221 -7.79 1.90 -11.53
N LYS A 222 -8.00 0.98 -12.48
CA LYS A 222 -9.25 0.93 -13.26
C LYS A 222 -10.45 0.76 -12.32
N GLY A 223 -11.57 1.40 -12.66
CA GLY A 223 -12.74 1.46 -11.79
C GLY A 223 -12.66 2.57 -10.75
N GLU A 224 -13.39 2.42 -9.65
CA GLU A 224 -13.35 3.37 -8.52
C GLU A 224 -11.93 3.42 -7.93
N THR A 225 -11.39 4.63 -7.81
CA THR A 225 -10.00 4.88 -7.42
C THR A 225 -9.79 6.26 -6.79
N LYS A 226 -8.66 6.43 -6.11
CA LYS A 226 -8.06 7.75 -5.88
C LYS A 226 -6.99 7.96 -6.93
N VAL A 227 -6.66 9.22 -7.20
CA VAL A 227 -5.50 9.59 -8.03
C VAL A 227 -4.47 10.17 -7.09
N VAL A 228 -3.47 9.38 -6.73
CA VAL A 228 -2.55 9.69 -5.63
C VAL A 228 -1.20 10.07 -6.20
N LEU A 229 -0.61 11.16 -5.74
CA LEU A 229 0.75 11.51 -6.11
C LEU A 229 1.70 10.43 -5.55
N ALA A 230 2.51 9.84 -6.42
CA ALA A 230 3.39 8.73 -6.09
C ALA A 230 4.20 9.02 -4.83
N ASN A 231 4.32 8.01 -3.97
CA ASN A 231 5.13 8.11 -2.76
C ASN A 231 4.65 9.23 -1.82
N THR A 232 3.35 9.52 -1.75
CA THR A 232 2.77 10.49 -0.80
C THR A 232 1.38 10.07 -0.34
N ASN A 233 0.82 10.79 0.64
CA ASN A 233 -0.60 10.74 1.01
C ASN A 233 -1.39 11.90 0.36
N PHE A 234 -0.94 12.41 -0.78
CA PHE A 234 -1.62 13.50 -1.48
C PHE A 234 -2.44 12.97 -2.65
N CYS A 235 -3.72 13.30 -2.65
CA CYS A 235 -4.67 12.94 -3.69
C CYS A 235 -4.93 14.15 -4.58
N LEU A 236 -5.17 13.89 -5.86
CA LEU A 236 -5.85 14.84 -6.74
C LEU A 236 -7.20 15.18 -6.13
N ASP A 237 -7.40 16.46 -5.88
CA ASP A 237 -8.56 17.00 -5.21
C ASP A 237 -9.23 18.02 -6.13
N ALA A 238 -10.49 17.77 -6.42
CA ALA A 238 -11.29 18.59 -7.32
C ALA A 238 -11.88 19.84 -6.66
N THR A 239 -11.46 20.19 -5.44
CA THR A 239 -11.93 21.35 -4.68
C THR A 239 -13.44 21.34 -4.40
N GLN A 240 -13.81 21.21 -3.11
CA GLN A 240 -15.22 21.15 -2.66
C GLN A 240 -15.95 19.88 -3.15
N GLY A 241 -16.95 19.39 -2.40
CA GLY A 241 -17.54 18.07 -2.64
C GLY A 241 -18.20 17.84 -4.00
N PHE A 242 -18.72 18.90 -4.64
CA PHE A 242 -19.30 18.85 -5.98
C PHE A 242 -18.77 20.06 -6.76
N PRO A 243 -17.73 19.89 -7.59
CA PRO A 243 -17.13 20.99 -8.32
C PRO A 243 -18.08 21.51 -9.40
N SER A 244 -17.95 22.79 -9.74
CA SER A 244 -18.54 23.36 -10.95
C SER A 244 -17.61 23.16 -12.14
N ASP A 245 -18.13 23.34 -13.35
CA ASP A 245 -17.32 23.35 -14.56
C ASP A 245 -16.13 24.32 -14.45
N GLY A 246 -14.95 23.88 -14.90
CA GLY A 246 -13.71 24.64 -14.82
C GLY A 246 -13.04 24.70 -13.45
N THR A 247 -13.55 23.99 -12.43
CA THR A 247 -12.93 23.97 -11.09
C THR A 247 -11.49 23.47 -11.18
N LYS A 248 -10.54 24.20 -10.59
CA LYS A 248 -9.12 23.92 -10.77
C LYS A 248 -8.60 22.84 -9.81
N MET A 249 -7.77 21.94 -10.36
CA MET A 249 -7.20 20.81 -9.63
C MET A 249 -6.06 21.21 -8.71
N LYS A 250 -5.97 20.56 -7.56
CA LYS A 250 -4.89 20.69 -6.60
C LYS A 250 -4.59 19.32 -6.01
N ILE A 251 -3.51 19.23 -5.24
CA ILE A 251 -3.38 18.15 -4.27
C ILE A 251 -3.99 18.54 -2.93
N TRP A 252 -4.51 17.55 -2.23
CA TRP A 252 -4.86 17.61 -0.83
C TRP A 252 -4.59 16.26 -0.18
N GLU A 253 -4.34 16.24 1.13
CA GLU A 253 -4.18 15.00 1.87
C GLU A 253 -5.40 14.10 1.61
N CYS A 254 -5.13 12.82 1.37
CA CYS A 254 -6.14 11.84 1.03
C CYS A 254 -7.00 11.51 2.25
N TYR A 255 -8.32 11.52 2.06
CA TYR A 255 -9.28 11.02 3.05
C TYR A 255 -10.31 10.09 2.39
N THR A 256 -10.83 9.14 3.16
CA THR A 256 -11.91 8.24 2.73
C THR A 256 -13.25 8.99 2.73
N GLY A 257 -14.08 8.78 1.70
CA GLY A 257 -15.43 9.33 1.63
C GLY A 257 -15.51 10.83 1.35
N LEU A 258 -14.46 11.41 0.77
CA LEU A 258 -14.49 12.77 0.22
C LEU A 258 -14.80 12.69 -1.28
N PRO A 259 -16.01 13.09 -1.72
CA PRO A 259 -16.40 12.97 -3.13
C PRO A 259 -15.45 13.68 -4.09
N GLN A 260 -14.82 14.77 -3.67
CA GLN A 260 -13.84 15.51 -4.49
C GLN A 260 -12.46 14.84 -4.63
N GLN A 261 -12.27 13.68 -3.99
CA GLN A 261 -11.08 12.83 -4.09
C GLN A 261 -11.43 11.39 -4.49
N ASP A 262 -12.69 11.14 -4.84
CA ASP A 262 -13.18 9.85 -5.29
C ASP A 262 -13.35 9.92 -6.81
N TRP A 263 -12.47 9.21 -7.50
CA TRP A 263 -12.35 9.20 -8.95
C TRP A 263 -12.72 7.83 -9.50
N TYR A 264 -12.94 7.77 -10.80
CA TYR A 264 -13.19 6.56 -11.56
C TYR A 264 -12.28 6.57 -12.78
N TYR A 265 -11.36 5.62 -12.87
CA TYR A 265 -10.54 5.43 -14.06
C TYR A 265 -11.30 4.53 -15.03
N THR A 266 -11.88 5.15 -16.06
CA THR A 266 -12.84 4.53 -16.97
C THR A 266 -12.17 3.54 -17.93
N GLY A 267 -12.98 2.68 -18.57
CA GLY A 267 -12.52 1.70 -19.56
C GLY A 267 -11.78 2.35 -20.74
N ASP A 268 -12.29 3.50 -21.21
CA ASP A 268 -11.74 4.35 -22.28
C ASP A 268 -10.58 5.27 -21.84
N ASN A 269 -9.96 4.98 -20.70
CA ASN A 269 -8.75 5.62 -20.18
C ASN A 269 -8.88 7.06 -19.67
N ARG A 270 -10.08 7.53 -19.32
CA ARG A 270 -10.33 8.85 -18.71
C ARG A 270 -10.37 8.77 -17.19
N VAL A 271 -10.15 9.90 -16.53
CA VAL A 271 -10.26 10.04 -15.07
C VAL A 271 -11.49 10.90 -14.78
N ALA A 272 -12.56 10.28 -14.29
CA ALA A 272 -13.83 10.94 -13.97
C ALA A 272 -14.03 11.06 -12.45
N LEU A 273 -14.75 12.07 -11.97
CA LEU A 273 -15.23 12.11 -10.59
C LEU A 273 -16.39 11.14 -10.42
N THR A 274 -16.30 10.29 -9.40
CA THR A 274 -17.30 9.24 -9.18
C THR A 274 -18.68 9.84 -8.92
N ASN A 275 -19.65 9.46 -9.77
CA ASN A 275 -21.07 9.89 -9.69
C ASN A 275 -21.29 11.41 -9.72
N GLN A 276 -20.42 12.17 -10.38
CA GLN A 276 -20.52 13.64 -10.45
C GLN A 276 -20.65 14.20 -11.88
N GLY A 277 -20.59 13.36 -12.91
CA GLY A 277 -20.69 13.81 -14.31
C GLY A 277 -19.57 14.77 -14.72
N MET A 278 -18.38 14.64 -14.14
CA MET A 278 -17.23 15.49 -14.43
C MET A 278 -15.96 14.67 -14.60
N CYS A 279 -14.98 15.18 -15.35
CA CYS A 279 -13.70 14.54 -15.56
C CYS A 279 -12.51 15.49 -15.52
N LEU A 280 -11.33 14.90 -15.31
CA LEU A 280 -10.05 15.59 -15.35
C LEU A 280 -9.74 16.05 -16.77
N ASP A 281 -9.47 17.34 -16.90
CA ASP A 281 -9.41 18.02 -18.18
C ASP A 281 -8.21 18.99 -18.23
N LEU A 282 -7.60 19.07 -19.40
CA LEU A 282 -6.61 20.11 -19.68
C LEU A 282 -7.34 21.41 -19.99
N THR A 283 -7.24 22.39 -19.08
CA THR A 283 -7.85 23.72 -19.26
C THR A 283 -7.61 24.28 -20.66
N ASP A 284 -8.71 24.45 -21.41
CA ASP A 284 -8.79 25.00 -22.76
C ASP A 284 -7.88 24.30 -23.78
N GLY A 285 -7.44 23.08 -23.51
CA GLY A 285 -6.47 22.34 -24.34
C GLY A 285 -5.08 23.00 -24.44
N VAL A 286 -4.78 24.01 -23.60
CA VAL A 286 -3.55 24.80 -23.72
C VAL A 286 -2.36 24.03 -23.18
N LEU A 287 -1.36 23.78 -24.04
CA LEU A 287 -0.18 22.96 -23.73
C LEU A 287 0.98 23.71 -23.06
N THR A 288 0.79 24.96 -22.65
CA THR A 288 1.81 25.77 -21.98
C THR A 288 2.13 25.20 -20.61
N ASN A 289 3.43 25.05 -20.29
CA ASN A 289 3.85 24.62 -18.95
C ASN A 289 3.26 25.53 -17.88
N GLY A 290 2.73 24.92 -16.83
CA GLY A 290 2.06 25.65 -15.75
C GLY A 290 0.57 25.85 -15.96
N ASN A 291 0.00 25.43 -17.10
CA ASN A 291 -1.45 25.43 -17.26
C ASN A 291 -2.08 24.45 -16.26
N ARG A 292 -2.90 24.99 -15.35
CA ARG A 292 -3.51 24.24 -14.25
C ARG A 292 -4.63 23.37 -14.79
N LEU A 293 -4.69 22.10 -14.39
CA LEU A 293 -5.77 21.19 -14.80
C LEU A 293 -7.09 21.60 -14.14
N GLN A 294 -8.20 21.13 -14.71
CA GLN A 294 -9.55 21.39 -14.22
C GLN A 294 -10.42 20.14 -14.17
N ALA A 295 -11.53 20.23 -13.46
CA ALA A 295 -12.67 19.36 -13.64
C ALA A 295 -13.58 20.02 -14.67
N LEU A 296 -13.93 19.29 -15.72
CA LEU A 296 -14.84 19.73 -16.76
C LEU A 296 -16.07 18.82 -16.81
N LEU A 297 -17.21 19.36 -17.20
CA LEU A 297 -18.44 18.59 -17.41
C LEU A 297 -18.22 17.44 -18.40
N ASP A 298 -18.59 16.23 -17.99
CA ASP A 298 -18.57 15.02 -18.83
C ASP A 298 -19.95 14.80 -19.47
N LEU A 299 -20.09 15.17 -20.75
CA LEU A 299 -21.35 15.05 -21.47
C LEU A 299 -21.70 13.59 -21.84
N SER A 300 -20.82 12.62 -21.52
CA SER A 300 -21.12 11.19 -21.71
C SER A 300 -21.95 10.58 -20.58
N ASP A 301 -22.12 11.28 -19.45
CA ASP A 301 -22.84 10.75 -18.28
C ASP A 301 -24.36 10.98 -18.36
N THR A 302 -24.99 10.34 -19.34
CA THR A 302 -26.39 9.92 -19.21
C THR A 302 -26.48 8.40 -19.29
N THR A 303 -26.07 7.74 -18.20
CA THR A 303 -26.47 6.35 -17.86
C THR A 303 -26.07 5.20 -18.79
N THR A 304 -25.20 5.38 -19.79
CA THR A 304 -24.66 4.24 -20.57
C THR A 304 -23.23 4.49 -21.05
N PRO A 305 -22.32 3.51 -20.96
CA PRO A 305 -20.97 3.64 -21.50
C PRO A 305 -21.04 3.73 -23.03
N ALA A 306 -20.67 4.87 -23.59
CA ALA A 306 -20.52 5.02 -25.03
C ALA A 306 -19.41 4.09 -25.55
N PRO A 307 -19.58 3.47 -26.73
CA PRO A 307 -18.56 2.62 -27.32
C PRO A 307 -17.39 3.47 -27.83
N ASP A 308 -16.23 3.15 -27.29
CA ASP A 308 -14.89 3.14 -27.89
C ASP A 308 -14.74 3.82 -29.26
N VAL A 309 -14.04 4.96 -29.28
CA VAL A 309 -13.35 5.46 -30.47
C VAL A 309 -11.85 5.45 -30.17
N ASP A 310 -11.24 4.32 -30.53
CA ASP A 310 -9.83 4.13 -30.87
C ASP A 310 -8.78 4.71 -29.91
N SER A 311 -8.32 3.90 -28.96
CA SER A 311 -6.95 4.07 -28.44
C SER A 311 -6.25 2.73 -28.22
N THR A 312 -5.44 2.32 -29.20
CA THR A 312 -4.57 1.13 -29.14
C THR A 312 -3.39 1.28 -28.14
N SER A 313 -3.49 2.17 -27.14
CA SER A 313 -2.48 2.33 -26.09
C SER A 313 -3.07 1.95 -24.73
N THR A 314 -2.86 0.71 -24.32
CA THR A 314 -3.32 0.16 -23.03
C THR A 314 -2.61 0.74 -21.80
N ARG A 315 -1.82 1.82 -21.96
CA ARG A 315 -1.05 2.46 -20.88
C ARG A 315 -1.18 3.99 -20.82
N THR A 316 -1.95 4.62 -21.71
CA THR A 316 -2.07 6.08 -21.72
C THR A 316 -3.35 6.48 -20.99
N VAL A 317 -3.21 7.11 -19.83
CA VAL A 317 -4.33 7.82 -19.18
C VAL A 317 -4.49 9.18 -19.85
N ILE A 318 -5.72 9.53 -20.19
CA ILE A 318 -6.06 10.71 -21.00
C ILE A 318 -6.69 11.78 -20.11
N MET A 319 -6.12 12.99 -20.15
CA MET A 319 -6.69 14.19 -19.52
C MET A 319 -7.56 14.96 -20.52
N GLN A 320 -8.73 14.41 -20.81
CA GLN A 320 -9.73 15.01 -21.70
C GLN A 320 -11.10 14.41 -21.39
N CYS A 321 -12.10 15.28 -21.27
CA CYS A 321 -13.49 14.88 -21.15
C CYS A 321 -14.10 14.44 -22.49
N VAL A 322 -15.13 13.58 -22.46
CA VAL A 322 -15.84 13.22 -23.69
C VAL A 322 -16.72 14.39 -24.11
N ASN A 323 -16.58 14.78 -25.38
CA ASN A 323 -17.27 15.90 -26.00
C ASN A 323 -16.94 17.26 -25.38
N GLU A 324 -15.64 17.55 -25.23
CA GLU A 324 -15.22 18.94 -25.18
C GLU A 324 -15.78 19.68 -26.41
N LEU A 325 -16.76 20.57 -26.21
CA LEU A 325 -17.10 21.54 -27.24
C LEU A 325 -15.80 22.29 -27.59
N PRO A 326 -15.48 22.48 -28.88
CA PRO A 326 -14.33 23.29 -29.28
C PRO A 326 -14.37 24.62 -28.53
N VAL A 327 -13.22 25.11 -28.07
CA VAL A 327 -13.10 26.36 -27.27
C VAL A 327 -13.90 27.53 -27.88
N ALA A 328 -14.09 27.54 -29.20
CA ALA A 328 -14.87 28.54 -29.93
C ALA A 328 -16.40 28.53 -29.69
N GLU A 329 -16.97 27.46 -29.12
CA GLU A 329 -18.42 27.29 -28.94
C GLU A 329 -18.89 27.47 -27.48
N ARG A 330 -17.99 27.77 -26.55
CA ARG A 330 -18.31 27.90 -25.11
C ARG A 330 -18.77 29.32 -24.68
N ASP A 331 -18.66 30.31 -25.57
CA ASP A 331 -18.96 31.73 -25.31
C ASP A 331 -20.30 32.22 -25.95
N VAL A 332 -21.28 31.33 -26.16
CA VAL A 332 -22.60 31.68 -26.72
C VAL A 332 -23.74 31.50 -25.72
#